data_AF-A0A432FAM9-F1
#
_entry.id   AF-A0A432FAM9-F1
#
_cell.length_a   1.000
_cell.length_b   1.000
_cell.length_c   1.000
_cell.angle_alpha   90.00
_cell.angle_beta   90.00
_cell.angle_gamma   90.00
#
_symmetry.space_group_name_H-M   'P 1'
#
loop_
_entity.id
_entity.type
_entity.pdbx_description
1 polymer ?
#
loop_
_entity_poly.entity_id
_entity_poly.type
_entity_poly.pdbx_seq_one_letter_code
_entity_poly.pdbx_strand_id
1 'polypeptide(L)'
;MLQLYIGYQIFLLEVGCDKVSINSAAIKDPEFITEGAKRFGSQCIVVAIDAKRVTDGKWHIFTHGGREDTRIDAIVWAKEAYNRGAGELLVTSMDTDGTKSGYDNELNFKISEVVPIPIIASGGAGTMKDILESFKNGNADAALAASIFHFKDIDIIDLKKYLKEQGIAVRL
;
A
#
# COMPACT_ATOMS: atom_id res chain seq x y z
N MET A 1 30.14 7.89 16.56
CA MET A 1 30.32 6.60 15.84
C MET A 1 29.09 5.74 16.11
N LEU A 2 28.01 5.94 15.33
CA LEU A 2 26.83 5.06 15.18
C LEU A 2 25.83 5.78 14.24
N GLN A 3 26.21 5.93 12.98
CA GLN A 3 25.35 6.51 11.93
C GLN A 3 25.28 5.62 10.67
N LEU A 4 25.77 4.38 10.78
CA LEU A 4 25.93 3.43 9.68
C LEU A 4 24.90 2.28 9.66
N TYR A 5 23.87 2.34 10.51
CA TYR A 5 22.84 1.28 10.61
C TYR A 5 21.42 1.71 10.21
N ILE A 6 21.23 2.92 9.68
CA ILE A 6 19.96 3.31 9.06
C ILE A 6 20.09 2.95 7.57
N GLY A 7 19.71 1.71 7.27
CA GLY A 7 20.05 0.98 6.04
C GLY A 7 19.62 1.64 4.73
N TYR A 8 20.33 1.26 3.66
CA TYR A 8 20.27 1.66 2.24
C TYR A 8 18.98 2.28 1.67
N GLN A 9 17.79 1.92 2.15
CA GLN A 9 16.54 2.46 1.65
C GLN A 9 16.41 3.97 1.89
N ILE A 10 16.78 4.47 3.07
CA ILE A 10 16.63 5.90 3.39
C ILE A 10 17.63 6.77 2.61
N PHE A 11 18.80 6.22 2.27
CA PHE A 11 19.77 6.90 1.40
C PHE A 11 19.18 7.26 0.03
N LEU A 12 18.16 6.51 -0.45
CA LEU A 12 17.48 6.82 -1.71
C LEU A 12 16.81 8.20 -1.70
N LEU A 13 16.36 8.68 -0.54
CA LEU A 13 15.81 10.04 -0.41
C LEU A 13 16.88 11.12 -0.61
N GLU A 14 18.13 10.84 -0.25
CA GLU A 14 19.24 11.78 -0.42
C GLU A 14 19.70 11.88 -1.87
N VAL A 15 19.46 10.85 -2.68
CA VAL A 15 19.86 10.79 -4.10
C VAL A 15 18.71 11.11 -5.06
N GLY A 16 17.58 11.62 -4.55
CA GLY A 16 16.51 12.23 -5.35
C GLY A 16 15.20 11.44 -5.47
N CYS A 17 15.00 10.37 -4.70
CA CYS A 17 13.67 9.75 -4.60
C CYS A 17 12.73 10.62 -3.74
N ASP A 18 11.50 10.86 -4.20
CA ASP A 18 10.49 11.61 -3.45
C ASP A 18 9.95 10.84 -2.23
N LYS A 19 9.87 9.51 -2.36
CA LYS A 19 9.37 8.59 -1.32
C LYS A 19 10.17 7.29 -1.32
N VAL A 20 10.18 6.61 -0.17
CA VAL A 20 10.70 5.25 0.00
C VAL A 20 9.61 4.32 0.51
N SER A 21 9.53 3.13 -0.07
CA SER A 21 8.62 2.08 0.37
C SER A 21 9.37 1.02 1.20
N ILE A 22 8.84 0.73 2.38
CA ILE A 22 9.45 -0.17 3.38
C ILE A 22 8.43 -1.21 3.84
N ASN A 23 8.82 -2.49 3.85
CA ASN A 23 7.98 -3.61 4.32
C ASN A 23 8.72 -4.38 5.42
N SER A 24 9.50 -5.41 5.07
CA SER A 24 10.05 -6.34 6.06
C SER A 24 11.03 -5.68 7.04
N ALA A 25 11.73 -4.62 6.59
CA ALA A 25 12.57 -3.79 7.46
C ALA A 25 11.75 -3.06 8.53
N ALA A 26 10.59 -2.52 8.15
CA ALA A 26 9.68 -1.82 9.05
C ALA A 26 9.08 -2.77 10.10
N ILE A 27 8.78 -4.02 9.72
CA ILE A 27 8.26 -5.03 10.66
C ILE A 27 9.34 -5.50 11.63
N LYS A 28 10.57 -5.72 11.12
CA LYS A 28 11.71 -6.18 11.93
C LYS A 28 12.19 -5.12 12.92
N ASP A 29 12.20 -3.86 12.50
CA ASP A 29 12.59 -2.70 13.31
C ASP A 29 11.61 -1.53 13.06
N PRO A 30 10.49 -1.49 13.79
CA PRO A 30 9.48 -0.45 13.61
C PRO A 30 9.99 0.98 13.88
N GLU A 31 11.06 1.14 14.67
CA GLU A 31 11.65 2.46 14.94
C GLU A 31 12.24 3.09 13.67
N PHE A 32 12.53 2.28 12.64
CA PHE A 32 12.95 2.74 11.33
C PHE A 32 11.92 3.68 10.67
N ILE A 33 10.62 3.44 10.89
CA ILE A 33 9.55 4.34 10.41
C ILE A 33 9.67 5.68 11.13
N THR A 34 9.80 5.65 12.46
CA THR A 34 9.90 6.82 13.31
C THR A 34 11.09 7.70 12.92
N GLU A 35 12.27 7.10 12.76
CA GLU A 35 13.50 7.83 12.41
C GLU A 35 13.47 8.35 10.97
N GLY A 36 12.91 7.58 10.03
CA GLY A 36 12.69 8.05 8.67
C GLY A 36 11.76 9.26 8.62
N ALA A 37 10.62 9.18 9.31
CA ALA A 37 9.63 10.25 9.38
C ALA A 37 10.17 11.50 10.07
N LYS A 38 10.92 11.37 11.17
CA LYS A 38 11.58 12.50 11.85
C LYS A 38 12.59 13.21 10.93
N ARG A 39 13.32 12.45 10.12
CA ARG A 39 14.43 13.00 9.31
C ARG A 39 13.97 13.60 7.98
N PHE A 40 13.01 12.98 7.30
CA PHE A 40 12.58 13.39 5.95
C PHE A 40 11.12 13.86 5.87
N GLY A 41 10.36 13.70 6.95
CA GLY A 41 8.92 13.94 7.00
C GLY A 41 8.12 12.70 6.62
N SER A 42 6.95 12.53 7.23
CA SER A 42 6.07 11.38 7.03
C SER A 42 5.70 11.15 5.56
N GLN A 43 5.52 12.23 4.79
CA GLN A 43 5.14 12.16 3.37
C GLN A 43 6.15 11.38 2.50
N CYS A 44 7.40 11.23 2.96
CA CYS A 44 8.44 10.47 2.27
C CYS A 44 8.43 8.98 2.63
N ILE A 45 7.66 8.55 3.64
CA ILE A 45 7.67 7.18 4.17
C ILE A 45 6.39 6.46 3.79
N VAL A 46 6.50 5.51 2.86
CA VAL A 46 5.43 4.59 2.49
C VAL A 46 5.67 3.25 3.19
N VAL A 47 4.70 2.76 3.95
CA VAL A 47 4.78 1.42 4.54
C VAL A 47 3.98 0.45 3.69
N ALA A 48 4.66 -0.55 3.13
CA ALA A 48 4.03 -1.62 2.37
C ALA A 48 3.59 -2.74 3.31
N ILE A 49 2.34 -3.18 3.13
CA ILE A 49 1.65 -4.20 3.91
C ILE A 49 1.22 -5.31 2.95
N ASP A 50 1.91 -6.44 2.99
CA ASP A 50 1.49 -7.64 2.28
C ASP A 50 0.61 -8.46 3.23
N ALA A 51 -0.70 -8.47 2.99
CA ALA A 51 -1.69 -9.08 3.87
C ALA A 51 -2.31 -10.31 3.23
N LYS A 52 -2.51 -11.36 4.01
CA LYS A 52 -3.25 -12.56 3.59
C LYS A 52 -4.33 -12.90 4.60
N ARG A 53 -5.52 -13.20 4.11
CA ARG A 53 -6.67 -13.57 4.92
C ARG A 53 -6.44 -14.92 5.60
N VAL A 54 -6.64 -14.95 6.91
CA VAL A 54 -6.49 -16.18 7.71
C VAL A 54 -7.83 -16.70 8.21
N THR A 55 -8.78 -15.80 8.47
CA THR A 55 -10.18 -16.09 8.77
C THR A 55 -11.05 -14.96 8.24
N ASP A 56 -12.36 -15.12 8.29
CA ASP A 56 -13.27 -14.04 7.93
C ASP A 56 -12.97 -12.76 8.72
N GLY A 57 -12.84 -11.65 7.98
CA GLY A 57 -12.47 -10.35 8.50
C GLY A 57 -11.12 -10.21 9.22
N LYS A 58 -10.18 -11.16 9.10
CA LYS A 58 -8.82 -11.09 9.67
C LYS A 58 -7.74 -11.44 8.66
N TRP A 59 -6.66 -10.67 8.68
CA TRP A 59 -5.50 -10.85 7.82
C TRP A 59 -4.23 -10.79 8.65
N HIS A 60 -3.27 -11.66 8.34
CA HIS A 60 -1.92 -11.53 8.85
C HIS A 60 -1.04 -10.82 7.83
N ILE A 61 -0.03 -10.09 8.30
CA ILE A 61 1.02 -9.57 7.43
C ILE A 61 2.10 -10.62 7.20
N PHE A 62 2.61 -10.65 5.97
CA PHE A 62 3.66 -11.55 5.54
C PHE A 62 4.93 -10.77 5.17
N THR A 63 6.08 -11.41 5.32
CA THR A 63 7.39 -10.86 4.95
C THR A 63 8.12 -11.77 3.97
N HIS A 64 9.32 -11.35 3.54
CA HIS A 64 10.17 -12.13 2.63
C HIS A 64 9.47 -12.49 1.32
N GLY A 65 8.73 -11.53 0.75
CA GLY A 65 7.95 -11.74 -0.47
C GLY A 65 6.80 -12.71 -0.27
N GLY A 66 6.08 -12.59 0.85
CA GLY A 66 4.90 -13.40 1.12
C GLY A 66 5.18 -14.81 1.68
N ARG A 67 6.41 -15.12 2.08
CA ARG A 67 6.81 -16.48 2.48
C ARG A 67 6.70 -16.74 3.97
N GLU A 68 6.81 -15.70 4.79
CA GLU A 68 6.83 -15.83 6.24
C GLU A 68 5.62 -15.13 6.86
N ASP A 69 4.72 -15.91 7.46
CA ASP A 69 3.59 -15.41 8.27
C ASP A 69 4.10 -14.89 9.61
N THR A 70 3.95 -13.59 9.84
CA THR A 70 4.36 -12.95 11.10
C THR A 70 3.36 -13.15 12.23
N ARG A 71 2.12 -13.59 11.92
CA ARG A 71 0.97 -13.66 12.81
C ARG A 71 0.51 -12.32 13.39
N ILE A 72 1.02 -11.22 12.85
CA ILE A 72 0.61 -9.87 13.21
C ILE A 72 -0.60 -9.51 12.36
N ASP A 73 -1.67 -9.05 13.00
CA ASP A 73 -2.87 -8.59 12.31
C ASP A 73 -2.58 -7.34 11.45
N ALA A 74 -3.04 -7.34 10.19
CA ALA A 74 -2.73 -6.29 9.23
C ALA A 74 -3.34 -4.93 9.61
N ILE A 75 -4.52 -4.91 10.24
CA ILE A 75 -5.19 -3.68 10.66
C ILE A 75 -4.47 -3.10 11.88
N VAL A 76 -4.05 -3.98 12.82
CA VAL A 76 -3.22 -3.58 13.97
C VAL A 76 -1.89 -3.01 13.49
N TRP A 77 -1.23 -3.66 12.54
CA TRP A 77 0.03 -3.18 11.98
C TRP A 77 -0.11 -1.85 11.22
N ALA A 78 -1.17 -1.68 10.44
CA ALA A 78 -1.44 -0.42 9.75
C ALA A 78 -1.54 0.76 10.73
N LYS A 79 -2.26 0.57 11.84
CA LYS A 79 -2.38 1.57 12.91
C LYS A 79 -1.04 1.86 13.58
N GLU A 80 -0.24 0.83 13.86
CA GLU A 80 1.09 0.99 14.42
C GLU A 80 2.03 1.75 13.47
N ALA A 81 2.03 1.42 12.19
CA ALA A 81 2.81 2.11 11.17
C ALA A 81 2.45 3.60 11.08
N TYR A 82 1.15 3.92 11.10
CA TYR A 82 0.67 5.30 11.17
C TYR A 82 1.15 6.02 12.43
N ASN A 83 1.01 5.40 13.62
CA ASN A 83 1.45 6.00 14.89
C ASN A 83 2.96 6.30 14.91
N ARG A 84 3.75 5.55 14.14
CA ARG A 84 5.20 5.75 13.97
C ARG A 84 5.56 6.78 12.92
N GLY A 85 4.58 7.35 12.22
CA GLY A 85 4.79 8.44 11.28
C GLY A 85 4.89 8.01 9.82
N ALA A 86 4.38 6.83 9.43
CA ALA A 86 4.12 6.55 8.02
C ALA A 86 3.20 7.63 7.42
N GLY A 87 3.49 8.09 6.20
CA GLY A 87 2.67 9.08 5.51
C GLY A 87 1.72 8.50 4.49
N GLU A 88 1.90 7.23 4.10
CA GLU A 88 1.07 6.52 3.13
C GLU A 88 1.22 5.01 3.34
N LEU A 89 0.15 4.25 3.12
CA LEU A 89 0.18 2.79 3.19
C LEU A 89 -0.02 2.19 1.80
N LEU A 90 0.86 1.27 1.40
CA LEU A 90 0.67 0.44 0.22
C LEU A 90 0.13 -0.92 0.66
N VAL A 91 -1.16 -1.16 0.46
CA VAL A 91 -1.85 -2.35 0.95
C VAL A 91 -2.00 -3.34 -0.20
N THR A 92 -1.25 -4.44 -0.14
CA THR A 92 -1.31 -5.53 -1.12
C THR A 92 -2.03 -6.73 -0.51
N SER A 93 -3.16 -7.12 -1.09
CA SER A 93 -3.77 -8.41 -0.75
C SER A 93 -3.11 -9.54 -1.52
N MET A 94 -2.51 -10.47 -0.79
CA MET A 94 -1.87 -11.66 -1.36
C MET A 94 -2.88 -12.66 -1.93
N ASP A 95 -4.14 -12.62 -1.49
CA ASP A 95 -5.19 -13.51 -1.98
C ASP A 95 -5.68 -13.12 -3.38
N THR A 96 -5.58 -11.82 -3.72
CA THR A 96 -5.99 -11.28 -5.02
C THR A 96 -4.80 -10.93 -5.92
N ASP A 97 -3.57 -10.92 -5.42
CA ASP A 97 -2.42 -10.53 -6.24
C ASP A 97 -2.22 -11.50 -7.44
N GLY A 98 -2.06 -10.91 -8.63
CA GLY A 98 -1.94 -11.65 -9.89
C GLY A 98 -3.22 -12.34 -10.41
N THR A 99 -4.35 -12.32 -9.69
CA THR A 99 -5.57 -13.06 -10.09
C THR A 99 -6.44 -12.35 -11.12
N LYS A 100 -6.31 -11.01 -11.24
CA LYS A 100 -7.22 -10.14 -12.01
C LYS A 100 -8.70 -10.24 -11.59
N SER A 101 -8.96 -10.55 -10.31
CA SER A 101 -10.31 -10.73 -9.76
C SER A 101 -10.85 -9.53 -8.96
N GLY A 102 -10.20 -8.37 -9.05
CA GLY A 102 -10.46 -7.19 -8.23
C GLY A 102 -9.58 -7.11 -6.97
N TYR A 103 -9.55 -5.93 -6.36
CA TYR A 103 -8.81 -5.68 -5.11
C TYR A 103 -9.58 -6.25 -3.89
N ASP A 104 -8.87 -6.49 -2.77
CA ASP A 104 -9.52 -6.77 -1.49
C ASP A 104 -10.08 -5.49 -0.85
N ASN A 105 -11.27 -5.09 -1.30
CA ASN A 105 -11.94 -3.87 -0.84
C ASN A 105 -12.30 -3.92 0.65
N GLU A 106 -12.53 -5.10 1.23
CA GLU A 106 -12.81 -5.22 2.66
C GLU A 106 -11.58 -4.88 3.50
N LEU A 107 -10.42 -5.39 3.09
CA LEU A 107 -9.14 -5.05 3.72
C LEU A 107 -8.85 -3.55 3.63
N ASN A 108 -8.96 -2.97 2.43
CA ASN A 108 -8.72 -1.55 2.20
C ASN A 108 -9.64 -0.69 3.08
N PHE A 109 -10.94 -1.00 3.08
CA PHE A 109 -11.93 -0.27 3.85
C PHE A 109 -11.63 -0.33 5.35
N LYS A 110 -11.36 -1.52 5.90
CA LYS A 110 -11.04 -1.68 7.32
C LYS A 110 -9.76 -0.97 7.75
N ILE A 111 -8.76 -0.89 6.87
CA ILE A 111 -7.55 -0.10 7.15
C ILE A 111 -7.89 1.40 7.12
N SER A 112 -8.68 1.86 6.14
CA SER A 112 -9.08 3.28 6.03
C SER A 112 -9.84 3.79 7.25
N GLU A 113 -10.57 2.92 7.94
CA GLU A 113 -11.30 3.26 9.17
C GLU A 113 -10.38 3.50 10.38
N VAL A 114 -9.14 3.02 10.35
CA VAL A 114 -8.23 3.08 11.51
C VAL A 114 -7.02 4.00 11.32
N VAL A 115 -6.74 4.48 10.10
CA VAL A 115 -5.65 5.41 9.82
C VAL A 115 -6.11 6.60 8.96
N PRO A 116 -5.82 7.86 9.37
CA PRO A 116 -6.16 9.06 8.60
C PRO A 116 -5.02 9.48 7.64
N ILE A 117 -4.43 8.51 6.93
CA ILE A 117 -3.38 8.74 5.92
C ILE A 117 -3.74 8.02 4.62
N PRO A 118 -3.23 8.48 3.45
CA PRO A 118 -3.54 7.88 2.17
C PRO A 118 -3.26 6.36 2.10
N ILE A 119 -4.18 5.63 1.47
CA ILE A 119 -4.07 4.20 1.20
C ILE A 119 -4.01 3.96 -0.31
N ILE A 120 -3.00 3.19 -0.73
CA ILE A 120 -2.86 2.67 -2.08
C ILE A 120 -3.35 1.21 -2.08
N ALA A 121 -4.46 0.95 -2.75
CA ALA A 121 -4.94 -0.41 -3.01
C ALA A 121 -4.02 -1.10 -4.04
N SER A 122 -3.58 -2.32 -3.75
CA SER A 122 -2.68 -3.10 -4.60
C SER A 122 -3.06 -4.59 -4.60
N GLY A 123 -2.79 -5.26 -5.72
CA GLY A 123 -3.07 -6.69 -5.94
C GLY A 123 -4.50 -6.98 -6.42
N GLY A 124 -4.63 -7.45 -7.67
CA GLY A 124 -5.87 -8.02 -8.19
C GLY A 124 -6.61 -7.25 -9.28
N ALA A 125 -6.15 -6.06 -9.68
CA ALA A 125 -6.76 -5.31 -10.79
C ALA A 125 -6.79 -6.12 -12.10
N GLY A 126 -7.98 -6.32 -12.67
CA GLY A 126 -8.22 -6.95 -13.97
C GLY A 126 -8.99 -6.05 -14.95
N THR A 127 -9.87 -5.18 -14.43
CA THR A 127 -10.76 -4.32 -15.22
C THR A 127 -10.76 -2.87 -14.70
N MET A 128 -11.29 -1.93 -15.49
CA MET A 128 -11.48 -0.55 -15.02
C MET A 128 -12.46 -0.49 -13.83
N LYS A 129 -13.44 -1.41 -13.78
CA LYS A 129 -14.41 -1.51 -12.69
C LYS A 129 -13.74 -1.84 -11.36
N ASP A 130 -12.72 -2.71 -11.37
CA ASP A 130 -11.98 -3.08 -10.16
C ASP A 130 -11.32 -1.85 -9.54
N ILE A 131 -10.75 -0.98 -10.38
CA ILE A 131 -10.14 0.29 -9.94
C ILE A 131 -11.21 1.23 -9.37
N LEU A 132 -12.36 1.37 -10.03
CA LEU A 132 -13.48 2.15 -9.49
C LEU A 132 -13.94 1.64 -8.13
N GLU A 133 -14.06 0.32 -7.97
CA GLU A 133 -14.50 -0.32 -6.73
C GLU A 133 -13.49 -0.15 -5.60
N SER A 134 -12.18 -0.09 -5.90
CA SER A 134 -11.17 0.24 -4.88
C SER A 134 -11.39 1.61 -4.24
N PHE A 135 -11.86 2.59 -5.02
CA PHE A 135 -12.22 3.92 -4.52
C PHE A 135 -13.59 3.93 -3.82
N LYS A 136 -14.63 3.36 -4.45
CA LYS A 136 -16.01 3.44 -3.94
C LYS A 136 -16.28 2.53 -2.74
N ASN A 137 -15.75 1.31 -2.78
CA ASN A 137 -16.03 0.27 -1.78
C ASN A 137 -14.84 0.10 -0.83
N GLY A 138 -13.62 0.20 -1.36
CA GLY A 138 -12.40 0.07 -0.56
C GLY A 138 -11.98 1.35 0.17
N ASN A 139 -12.57 2.51 -0.17
CA ASN A 139 -12.19 3.81 0.35
C ASN A 139 -10.68 4.09 0.22
N ALA A 140 -10.05 3.58 -0.84
CA ALA A 140 -8.64 3.86 -1.15
C ALA A 140 -8.49 5.25 -1.76
N ASP A 141 -7.31 5.86 -1.61
CA ASP A 141 -6.96 7.16 -2.21
C ASP A 141 -6.26 7.00 -3.56
N ALA A 142 -5.62 5.84 -3.76
CA ALA A 142 -4.94 5.48 -4.98
C ALA A 142 -5.10 3.98 -5.27
N ALA A 143 -4.94 3.62 -6.55
CA ALA A 143 -4.99 2.24 -7.01
C ALA A 143 -3.72 1.94 -7.81
N LEU A 144 -2.96 0.94 -7.38
CA LEU A 144 -1.76 0.45 -8.03
C LEU A 144 -2.11 -0.80 -8.85
N ALA A 145 -1.81 -0.75 -10.14
CA ALA A 145 -1.90 -1.89 -11.01
C ALA A 145 -0.68 -1.96 -11.94
N ALA A 146 -0.24 -3.19 -12.23
CA ALA A 146 0.92 -3.43 -13.09
C ALA A 146 0.52 -4.14 -14.39
N SER A 147 0.06 -5.39 -14.30
CA SER A 147 -0.12 -6.27 -15.47
C SER A 147 -1.06 -5.68 -16.53
N ILE A 148 -2.22 -5.14 -16.11
CA ILE A 148 -3.22 -4.57 -17.02
C ILE A 148 -2.69 -3.40 -17.87
N PHE A 149 -1.67 -2.67 -17.38
CA PHE A 149 -1.04 -1.58 -18.12
C PHE A 149 0.16 -2.05 -18.94
N HIS A 150 0.98 -2.97 -18.39
CA HIS A 150 2.14 -3.52 -19.12
C HIS A 150 1.71 -4.30 -20.37
N PHE A 151 0.62 -5.06 -20.28
CA PHE A 151 0.06 -5.81 -21.42
C PHE A 151 -0.89 -4.97 -22.29
N LYS A 152 -1.11 -3.69 -21.93
CA LYS A 152 -2.04 -2.78 -22.61
C LYS A 152 -3.46 -3.33 -22.72
N ASP A 153 -3.89 -4.12 -21.74
CA ASP A 153 -5.28 -4.56 -21.60
C ASP A 153 -6.20 -3.35 -21.38
N ILE A 154 -5.68 -2.31 -20.71
CA ILE A 154 -6.38 -1.07 -20.39
C ILE A 154 -5.48 0.12 -20.72
N ASP A 155 -6.00 1.07 -21.50
CA ASP A 155 -5.34 2.36 -21.72
C ASP A 155 -5.57 3.29 -20.53
N ILE A 156 -4.52 4.01 -20.10
CA ILE A 156 -4.57 4.89 -18.92
C ILE A 156 -5.51 6.09 -19.15
N ILE A 157 -5.56 6.63 -20.36
CA ILE A 157 -6.45 7.76 -20.68
C ILE A 157 -7.90 7.29 -20.66
N ASP A 158 -8.20 6.12 -21.20
CA ASP A 158 -9.55 5.56 -21.19
C ASP A 158 -10.00 5.21 -19.77
N LEU A 159 -9.11 4.65 -18.94
CA LEU A 159 -9.38 4.45 -17.52
C LEU A 159 -9.71 5.78 -16.82
N LYS A 160 -8.92 6.83 -17.03
CA LYS A 160 -9.17 8.13 -16.39
C LYS A 160 -10.47 8.78 -16.86
N LYS A 161 -10.83 8.67 -18.14
CA LYS A 161 -12.13 9.13 -18.64
C LYS A 161 -13.26 8.36 -17.97
N TYR A 162 -13.16 7.03 -17.92
CA TYR A 162 -14.12 6.17 -17.24
C TYR A 162 -14.28 6.56 -15.75
N LEU A 163 -13.19 6.73 -15.01
CA LEU A 163 -13.24 7.13 -13.60
C LEU A 163 -13.90 8.50 -13.42
N LYS A 164 -13.60 9.46 -14.29
CA LYS A 164 -14.24 10.79 -14.28
C LYS A 164 -15.74 10.70 -14.54
N GLU A 165 -16.17 9.91 -15.53
CA GLU A 165 -17.59 9.66 -15.82
C GLU A 165 -18.32 9.01 -14.64
N GLN A 166 -17.60 8.23 -13.83
CA GLN A 166 -18.11 7.56 -12.63
C GLN A 166 -18.07 8.43 -11.37
N GLY A 167 -17.67 9.70 -11.49
CA GLY A 167 -17.64 10.69 -10.42
C GLY A 167 -16.36 10.70 -9.58
N ILE A 168 -15.31 9.99 -10.00
CA ILE A 168 -14.01 10.02 -9.31
C ILE A 168 -13.18 11.18 -9.84
N ALA A 169 -12.70 12.04 -8.94
CA ALA A 169 -11.81 13.14 -9.30
C ALA A 169 -10.43 12.58 -9.69
N VAL A 170 -10.10 12.67 -10.97
CA VAL A 170 -8.81 12.21 -11.51
C VAL A 170 -8.15 13.30 -12.34
N ARG A 171 -6.81 13.28 -12.36
CA ARG A 171 -6.02 14.17 -13.24
C ARG A 171 -6.05 13.64 -14.67
N LEU A 172 -6.70 14.38 -15.58
CA LEU A 172 -6.67 14.15 -17.03
C LEU A 172 -5.49 14.86 -17.68
#